data_AF-A0A1X0N2S2-F1
#
_entry.id   AF-A0A1X0N2S2-F1
#
_cell.length_a   1.000
_cell.length_b   1.000
_cell.length_c   1.000
_cell.angle_alpha   90.00
_cell.angle_beta   90.00
_cell.angle_gamma   90.00
#
_symmetry.space_group_name_H-M   'P 1'
#
loop_
_entity.id
_entity.type
_entity.pdbx_description
1 polymer ?
#
loop_
_entity_poly.entity_id
_entity_poly.type
_entity_poly.pdbx_seq_one_letter_code
_entity_poly.pdbx_strand_id
1 'polypeptide(L)'
;MANVSFYDRHGRAIAWYDDEQDSPAIYMYSGRPVAWISEESIYAYSGVHLGWFVDGWIRDARGNAVCFTTDCSGGPARPARQARPATGARQARPARGARQARPPKPARTSSWSTLTGEGFFE
;
A
#
# COMPACT_ATOMS: atom_id res chain seq x y z
N MET A 1 -3.63 11.91 -12.83
CA MET A 1 -4.87 11.24 -12.40
C MET A 1 -4.73 9.75 -12.66
N ALA A 2 -3.83 9.11 -11.92
CA ALA A 2 -3.66 7.67 -11.97
C ALA A 2 -3.94 7.13 -10.56
N ASN A 3 -5.21 6.87 -10.27
CA ASN A 3 -5.59 6.20 -9.04
C ASN A 3 -5.22 4.72 -9.14
N VAL A 4 -4.20 4.31 -8.39
CA VAL A 4 -3.71 2.94 -8.40
C VAL A 4 -4.40 2.15 -7.29
N SER A 5 -5.07 1.05 -7.63
CA SER A 5 -5.72 0.18 -6.64
C SER A 5 -4.78 -0.90 -6.13
N PHE A 6 -4.78 -1.13 -4.83
CA PHE A 6 -4.07 -2.21 -4.15
C PHE A 6 -5.03 -3.36 -3.85
N TYR A 7 -4.68 -4.54 -4.32
CA TYR A 7 -5.42 -5.78 -4.12
C TYR A 7 -4.66 -6.70 -3.18
N ASP A 8 -5.36 -7.37 -2.26
CA ASP A 8 -4.77 -8.34 -1.33
C ASP A 8 -4.51 -9.71 -1.99
N ARG A 9 -3.95 -10.67 -1.24
CA ARG A 9 -3.69 -12.05 -1.71
C ARG A 9 -4.94 -12.85 -2.14
N HIS A 10 -6.14 -12.33 -1.90
CA HIS A 10 -7.42 -12.90 -2.31
C HIS A 10 -8.06 -12.15 -3.49
N GLY A 11 -7.37 -11.13 -4.03
CA GLY A 11 -7.82 -10.31 -5.14
C GLY A 11 -8.83 -9.24 -4.74
N ARG A 12 -9.02 -8.97 -3.45
CA ARG A 12 -9.92 -7.93 -2.94
C ARG A 12 -9.22 -6.58 -2.99
N ALA A 13 -9.89 -5.57 -3.54
CA ALA A 13 -9.37 -4.20 -3.52
C ALA A 13 -9.54 -3.62 -2.10
N ILE A 14 -8.42 -3.36 -1.42
CA ILE A 14 -8.43 -2.91 -0.01
C ILE A 14 -8.19 -1.40 0.12
N ALA A 15 -7.36 -0.87 -0.78
CA ALA A 15 -6.86 0.49 -0.71
C ALA A 15 -6.54 1.00 -2.10
N TRP A 16 -6.32 2.30 -2.22
CA TRP A 16 -5.93 2.93 -3.45
C TRP A 16 -5.01 4.12 -3.16
N TYR A 17 -4.08 4.38 -4.06
CA TYR A 17 -3.16 5.51 -4.02
C TYR A 17 -3.75 6.67 -4.83
N ASP A 18 -3.72 7.84 -4.22
CA ASP A 18 -4.09 9.10 -4.84
C ASP A 18 -2.86 9.96 -5.14
N ASP A 19 -2.69 10.33 -6.40
CA ASP A 19 -1.63 11.22 -6.88
C ASP A 19 -2.10 12.66 -7.18
N GLU A 20 -3.38 12.96 -6.97
CA GLU A 20 -4.03 14.17 -7.51
C GLU A 20 -3.81 15.44 -6.68
N GLN A 21 -3.22 15.33 -5.49
CA GLN A 21 -3.04 16.47 -4.58
C GLN A 21 -1.57 16.70 -4.22
N ASP A 22 -1.26 17.89 -3.71
CA ASP A 22 0.08 18.27 -3.19
C ASP A 22 0.65 17.31 -2.14
N SER A 23 -0.17 16.39 -1.62
CA SER A 23 0.18 15.42 -0.59
C SER A 23 -0.39 14.04 -0.96
N PRO A 24 0.29 13.29 -1.84
CA PRO A 24 -0.15 11.96 -2.25
C PRO A 24 -0.26 11.02 -1.06
N ALA A 25 -1.29 10.16 -1.06
CA ALA A 25 -1.61 9.30 0.06
C ALA A 25 -2.31 8.00 -0.39
N ILE A 26 -2.22 6.99 0.46
CA ILE A 26 -2.95 5.74 0.34
C ILE A 26 -4.20 5.85 1.21
N TYR A 27 -5.35 5.59 0.59
CA TYR A 27 -6.64 5.58 1.23
C TYR A 27 -7.24 4.18 1.21
N MET A 28 -7.94 3.83 2.28
CA MET A 28 -8.89 2.73 2.24
C MET A 28 -10.10 3.12 1.38
N TYR A 29 -10.84 2.14 0.87
CA TYR A 29 -12.08 2.43 0.14
C TYR A 29 -13.18 3.07 1.02
N SER A 30 -13.03 3.03 2.35
CA SER A 30 -13.86 3.82 3.27
C SER A 30 -13.59 5.34 3.21
N GLY A 31 -12.54 5.77 2.49
CA GLY A 31 -12.09 7.16 2.44
C GLY A 31 -11.12 7.56 3.56
N ARG A 32 -10.79 6.63 4.48
CA ARG A 32 -9.79 6.83 5.54
C ARG A 32 -8.37 6.87 4.94
N PRO A 33 -7.59 7.95 5.13
CA PRO A 33 -6.17 7.97 4.80
C PRO A 33 -5.39 7.11 5.78
N VAL A 34 -4.52 6.24 5.27
CA VAL A 34 -3.81 5.24 6.11
C VAL A 34 -2.29 5.33 6.01
N ALA A 35 -1.75 5.69 4.85
CA ALA A 35 -0.31 5.79 4.66
C ALA A 35 0.02 6.77 3.53
N TRP A 36 1.30 7.02 3.33
CA TRP A 36 1.81 7.81 2.20
C TRP A 36 3.12 7.22 1.71
N ILE A 37 3.45 7.49 0.44
CA ILE A 37 4.64 6.97 -0.21
C ILE A 37 5.67 8.09 -0.32
N SER A 38 6.91 7.77 0.01
CA SER A 38 8.08 8.63 -0.18
C SER A 38 9.16 7.81 -0.85
N GLU A 39 9.51 8.18 -2.09
CA GLU A 39 10.32 7.33 -2.99
C GLU A 39 9.64 5.96 -3.15
N GLU A 40 10.18 4.92 -2.52
CA GLU A 40 9.62 3.56 -2.52
C GLU A 40 9.19 3.13 -1.11
N SER A 41 9.32 3.99 -0.11
CA SER A 41 8.97 3.66 1.27
C SER A 41 7.53 4.06 1.57
N ILE A 42 6.82 3.18 2.25
CA ILE A 42 5.47 3.43 2.73
C ILE A 42 5.56 3.77 4.21
N TYR A 43 5.02 4.93 4.57
CA TYR A 43 5.01 5.41 5.95
C TYR A 43 3.58 5.58 6.44
N ALA A 44 3.37 5.22 7.70
CA ALA A 44 2.18 5.63 8.45
C ALA A 44 2.22 7.15 8.68
N TYR A 45 1.06 7.73 9.04
CA TYR A 45 1.01 9.14 9.43
C TYR A 45 1.78 9.44 10.72
N SER A 46 2.02 8.44 11.58
CA SER A 46 2.92 8.58 12.74
C SER A 46 4.39 8.78 12.35
N GLY A 47 4.76 8.49 11.10
CA GLY A 47 6.14 8.52 10.61
C GLY A 47 6.84 7.16 10.65
N VAL A 48 6.20 6.11 11.19
CA VAL A 48 6.71 4.73 11.20
C VAL A 48 6.80 4.18 9.77
N HIS A 49 7.91 3.51 9.45
CA HIS A 49 8.09 2.81 8.18
C HIS A 49 7.32 1.48 8.20
N LEU A 50 6.35 1.34 7.29
CA LEU A 50 5.50 0.15 7.19
C LEU A 50 6.11 -0.89 6.24
N GLY A 51 6.72 -0.44 5.16
CA GLY A 51 7.22 -1.31 4.12
C GLY A 51 7.56 -0.57 2.83
N TRP A 52 7.44 -1.29 1.72
CA TRP A 52 7.99 -0.87 0.44
C TRP A 52 6.96 -0.94 -0.67
N PHE A 53 6.93 0.05 -1.55
CA PHE A 53 6.21 0.00 -2.81
C PHE A 53 7.21 -0.13 -3.96
N VAL A 54 7.30 -1.32 -4.56
CA VAL A 54 8.29 -1.65 -5.60
C VAL A 54 7.67 -2.59 -6.62
N ASP A 55 7.86 -2.32 -7.91
CA ASP A 55 7.35 -3.11 -9.04
C ASP A 55 5.83 -3.36 -9.00
N GLY A 56 5.07 -2.39 -8.47
CA GLY A 56 3.61 -2.52 -8.29
C GLY A 56 3.19 -3.40 -7.11
N TRP A 57 4.12 -3.76 -6.22
CA TRP A 57 3.84 -4.52 -5.00
C TRP A 57 4.02 -3.66 -3.75
N ILE A 58 3.08 -3.74 -2.82
CA ILE A 58 3.32 -3.40 -1.42
C ILE A 58 4.00 -4.61 -0.77
N ARG A 59 5.14 -4.39 -0.12
CA ARG A 59 5.93 -5.43 0.53
C ARG A 59 6.19 -5.10 1.99
N ASP A 60 6.14 -6.12 2.83
CA ASP A 60 6.45 -6.01 4.25
C ASP A 60 7.96 -5.83 4.49
N ALA A 61 8.35 -5.64 5.77
CA ALA A 61 9.75 -5.50 6.17
C ALA A 61 10.63 -6.73 5.86
N ARG A 62 10.04 -7.88 5.53
CA ARG A 62 10.75 -9.12 5.15
C ARG A 62 10.78 -9.31 3.62
N GLY A 63 10.20 -8.40 2.85
CA GLY A 63 10.17 -8.45 1.39
C GLY A 63 9.06 -9.31 0.80
N ASN A 64 8.12 -9.80 1.61
CA ASN A 64 6.96 -10.57 1.13
C ASN A 64 5.88 -9.63 0.59
N ALA A 65 5.15 -10.10 -0.42
CA ALA A 65 4.06 -9.34 -1.02
C ALA A 65 2.85 -9.26 -0.08
N VAL A 66 2.39 -8.06 0.23
CA VAL A 66 1.16 -7.82 0.98
C VAL A 66 0.01 -7.51 0.01
N CYS A 67 0.25 -6.57 -0.91
CA CYS A 67 -0.72 -6.15 -1.91
C CYS A 67 -0.08 -6.00 -3.29
N PHE A 68 -0.90 -6.05 -4.33
CA PHE A 68 -0.46 -5.87 -5.72
C PHE A 68 -1.33 -4.88 -6.47
N THR A 69 -0.78 -4.27 -7.51
CA THR A 69 -1.49 -3.38 -8.44
C THR A 69 -1.75 -4.09 -9.78
N THR A 70 -2.49 -3.45 -10.69
CA THR A 70 -2.73 -3.99 -12.05
C THR A 70 -1.44 -4.18 -12.84
N ASP A 71 -0.50 -3.25 -12.68
CA ASP A 71 0.72 -3.15 -13.49
C ASP A 71 1.95 -3.73 -12.77
N CYS A 72 1.71 -4.58 -11.76
CA CYS A 72 2.80 -5.21 -11.02
C CYS A 72 3.52 -6.28 -11.85
N SER A 73 4.83 -6.43 -11.60
CA SER A 73 5.70 -7.42 -12.25
C SER A 73 6.48 -8.24 -11.22
N GLY A 74 6.81 -9.49 -11.58
CA GLY A 74 7.42 -10.46 -10.65
C GLY A 74 6.50 -10.81 -9.46
N GLY A 75 7.09 -11.33 -8.37
CA GLY A 75 6.35 -11.67 -7.14
C GLY A 75 5.58 -13.00 -7.19
N PRO A 76 4.74 -13.27 -6.17
CA PRO A 76 3.93 -14.48 -6.13
C PRO A 76 2.85 -14.51 -7.22
N ALA A 77 2.27 -15.70 -7.46
CA ALA A 77 1.13 -15.85 -8.36
C ALA A 77 -0.05 -14.98 -7.91
N ARG A 78 -0.60 -14.20 -8.85
CA ARG A 78 -1.67 -13.23 -8.60
C ARG A 78 -3.04 -13.92 -8.65
N PRO A 79 -3.92 -13.71 -7.66
CA PRO A 79 -5.29 -14.16 -7.73
C PRO A 79 -6.08 -13.36 -8.79
N ALA A 80 -7.23 -13.91 -9.21
CA ALA A 80 -8.19 -13.13 -9.97
C ALA A 80 -8.70 -11.95 -9.13
N ARG A 81 -8.81 -10.77 -9.74
CA ARG A 81 -9.31 -9.58 -9.05
C ARG A 81 -10.82 -9.65 -8.90
N GLN A 82 -11.30 -9.28 -7.71
CA GLN A 82 -12.71 -9.15 -7.42
C GLN A 82 -13.22 -7.77 -7.85
N ALA A 83 -14.55 -7.61 -7.86
CA ALA A 83 -15.16 -6.31 -8.08
C ALA A 83 -14.69 -5.30 -7.02
N ARG A 84 -14.35 -4.09 -7.45
CA ARG A 84 -13.92 -3.02 -6.55
C ARG A 84 -15.12 -2.52 -5.75
N PRO A 85 -14.96 -2.25 -4.44
CA PRO A 85 -16.00 -1.59 -3.67
C PRO A 85 -16.16 -0.13 -4.13
N ALA A 86 -17.31 0.46 -3.82
CA ALA A 86 -17.50 1.89 -4.02
C ALA A 86 -16.53 2.69 -3.13
N THR A 87 -15.97 3.78 -3.68
CA THR A 87 -15.07 4.66 -2.94
C THR A 87 -15.88 5.62 -2.09
N GLY A 88 -15.69 5.58 -0.77
CA GLY A 88 -16.25 6.54 0.17
C GLY A 88 -15.66 7.94 0.01
N ALA A 89 -16.32 8.93 0.61
CA ALA A 89 -15.83 10.31 0.64
C ALA A 89 -14.48 10.39 1.37
N ARG A 90 -13.54 11.14 0.80
CA ARG A 90 -12.20 11.29 1.38
C ARG A 90 -12.27 12.02 2.71
N GLN A 91 -11.68 11.43 3.74
CA GLN A 91 -11.55 12.03 5.05
C GLN A 91 -10.34 12.97 5.10
N ALA A 92 -10.31 13.86 6.09
CA ALA A 92 -9.17 14.73 6.32
C ALA A 92 -7.90 13.91 6.66
N ARG A 93 -6.77 14.28 6.04
CA ARG A 93 -5.48 13.64 6.30
C ARG A 93 -4.92 14.07 7.66
N PRO A 94 -4.42 13.15 8.49
CA PRO A 94 -3.64 13.50 9.66
C PRO A 94 -2.36 14.28 9.29
N ALA A 95 -1.81 15.01 10.26
CA ALA A 95 -0.47 15.55 10.13
C ALA A 95 0.55 14.40 10.01
N ARG A 96 1.59 14.58 9.18
CA ARG A 96 2.68 13.60 9.05
C ARG A 96 3.68 13.81 10.18
N GLY A 97 3.86 12.81 11.02
CA GLY A 97 4.90 12.78 12.05
C GLY A 97 6.31 12.72 11.45
N ALA A 98 7.32 12.85 12.31
CA ALA A 98 8.72 12.75 11.90
C ALA A 98 8.99 11.34 11.33
N ARG A 99 9.56 11.28 10.12
CA ARG A 99 9.88 10.00 9.47
C ARG A 99 10.91 9.23 10.29
N GLN A 100 10.59 7.97 10.55
CA GLN A 100 11.57 6.97 10.97
C GLN A 100 12.66 6.86 9.90
N ALA A 101 13.90 6.59 10.33
CA ALA A 101 14.99 6.29 9.41
C ALA A 101 14.62 5.10 8.53
N ARG A 102 14.81 5.27 7.21
CA ARG A 102 14.54 4.23 6.22
C ARG A 102 15.39 2.99 6.53
N PRO A 103 14.80 1.82 6.83
CA PRO A 103 15.56 0.59 7.04
C PRO A 103 16.20 0.11 5.72
N PRO A 104 17.20 -0.79 5.78
CA PRO A 104 17.71 -1.46 4.59
C PRO A 104 16.57 -2.18 3.84
N LYS A 105 16.54 -2.05 2.52
CA LYS A 105 15.52 -2.72 1.71
C LYS A 105 15.75 -4.24 1.72
N PRO A 106 14.75 -5.06 2.07
CA PRO A 106 14.90 -6.52 2.08
C PRO A 106 14.97 -7.08 0.66
N ALA A 107 15.51 -8.29 0.53
CA ALA A 107 15.42 -9.04 -0.72
C ALA A 107 13.94 -9.34 -1.06
N ARG A 108 13.59 -9.23 -2.34
CA ARG A 108 12.24 -9.55 -2.82
C ARG A 108 12.02 -11.05 -2.76
N THR A 109 10.91 -11.49 -2.17
CA THR A 109 10.50 -12.89 -2.16
C THR A 109 9.35 -13.14 -3.14
N SER A 110 9.15 -14.40 -3.52
CA SER A 110 8.01 -14.88 -4.32
C SER A 110 6.87 -15.42 -3.44
N SER A 111 6.78 -14.93 -2.20
CA SER A 111 5.79 -15.36 -1.21
C SER A 111 4.85 -14.22 -0.83
N TRP A 112 3.60 -14.58 -0.53
CA TRP A 112 2.66 -13.69 0.14
C TRP A 112 3.05 -13.50 1.60
N SER A 113 2.82 -12.31 2.13
CA SER A 113 2.96 -12.02 3.55
C SER A 113 1.87 -12.72 4.36
N THR A 114 2.19 -13.02 5.62
CA THR A 114 1.19 -13.46 6.60
C THR A 114 0.28 -12.30 7.02
N LEU A 115 0.74 -11.05 6.89
CA LEU A 115 -0.06 -9.85 7.12
C LEU A 115 -1.25 -9.80 6.15
N THR A 116 -2.39 -9.37 6.66
CA THR A 116 -3.50 -8.93 5.80
C THR A 116 -3.16 -7.56 5.24
N GLY A 117 -3.81 -7.22 4.13
CA GLY A 117 -3.66 -5.90 3.54
C GLY A 117 -4.08 -4.78 4.48
N GLU A 118 -5.19 -4.98 5.21
CA GLU A 118 -5.67 -4.06 6.23
C GLU A 118 -4.71 -4.01 7.42
N GLY A 119 -4.24 -5.16 7.90
CA GLY A 119 -3.32 -5.25 9.04
C GLY A 119 -1.92 -4.71 8.78
N PHE A 120 -1.55 -4.48 7.51
CA PHE A 120 -0.32 -3.77 7.16
C PHE A 120 -0.39 -2.26 7.43
N PHE A 121 -1.61 -1.70 7.46
CA PHE A 121 -1.85 -0.26 7.60
C PHE A 121 -2.28 0.18 9.00
N GLU A 122 -2.43 -0.75 9.95
CA GLU A 122 -2.79 -0.47 11.35
C GLU A 122 -1.57 -0.39 12.27
#